data_AF-A0A1F1X868-F1
#
_entry.id   AF-A0A1F1X868-F1
#
_cell.length_a   1.000
_cell.length_b   1.000
_cell.length_c   1.000
_cell.angle_alpha   90.00
_cell.angle_beta   90.00
_cell.angle_gamma   90.00
#
_symmetry.space_group_name_H-M   'P 1'
#
loop_
_entity.id
_entity.type
_entity.pdbx_description
1 polymer ?
#
loop_
_entity_poly.entity_id
_entity_poly.type
_entity_poly.pdbx_seq_one_letter_code
_entity_poly.pdbx_strand_id
1 'polypeptide(L)'
;MLAGCLAGPAAPEATESTSAPATIAVRQDAPQEVPLAPDPSPTTPSAGQHEEPAASLRPTAESPPLTRTRVAGVWPDSTWEIVDLPGNACAGSLPRATDWAVGEDFFRCGSADKRLLVCRAVEGGQAGEALCVRDPLTRSAARIRSSMLVGFTSHASEMPNPLVVVLADGTQCGAVPRDDLEHRAGRQSWLHCGPDSALLLDQTTATHYFNREEPVWTAELEEHGGEPRRVEVREVLFAASDEDLRDWGFTAGLTADEIP
;
A
#
# COMPACT_ATOMS: atom_id res chain seq x y z
N MET A 1 26.12 71.62 -8.50
CA MET A 1 25.08 72.59 -8.14
C MET A 1 23.72 71.96 -8.40
N LEU A 2 22.81 72.16 -7.44
CA LEU A 2 21.36 71.95 -7.44
C LEU A 2 20.78 70.54 -7.43
N ALA A 3 20.19 70.26 -6.26
CA ALA A 3 19.25 69.21 -5.93
C ALA A 3 17.85 69.44 -6.55
N GLY A 4 17.05 68.39 -6.59
CA GLY A 4 15.61 68.44 -6.78
C GLY A 4 14.95 67.15 -6.30
N CYS A 5 14.40 67.17 -5.08
CA CYS A 5 13.54 66.13 -4.51
C CYS A 5 12.13 66.21 -5.13
N LEU A 6 11.50 65.06 -5.41
CA LEU A 6 10.05 64.91 -5.37
C LEU A 6 9.69 63.49 -4.91
N ALA A 7 8.69 63.42 -4.03
CA ALA A 7 8.22 62.28 -3.28
C ALA A 7 7.39 61.29 -4.12
N GLY A 8 7.30 60.03 -3.66
CA GLY A 8 6.56 58.92 -4.30
C GLY A 8 5.03 59.08 -4.29
N PRO A 9 4.27 58.03 -4.68
CA PRO A 9 4.13 56.88 -3.77
C PRO A 9 3.94 55.48 -4.40
N ALA A 10 3.98 54.50 -3.49
CA ALA A 10 3.25 53.23 -3.43
C ALA A 10 3.62 52.06 -4.37
N ALA A 11 4.06 50.99 -3.71
CA ALA A 11 4.17 49.63 -4.21
C ALA A 11 2.80 49.08 -4.63
N PRO A 12 2.71 48.21 -5.66
CA PRO A 12 1.48 47.50 -5.93
C PRO A 12 1.26 46.44 -4.85
N GLU A 13 0.13 46.61 -4.15
CA GLU A 13 -0.41 45.72 -3.12
C GLU A 13 -0.65 44.31 -3.65
N ALA A 14 -0.40 43.34 -2.77
CA ALA A 14 -0.83 41.96 -2.93
C ALA A 14 -2.36 41.91 -2.98
N THR A 15 -2.92 41.36 -4.05
CA THR A 15 -4.33 41.01 -4.12
C THR A 15 -4.57 39.74 -3.31
N GLU A 16 -4.86 39.90 -2.02
CA GLU A 16 -5.55 38.89 -1.23
C GLU A 16 -6.98 38.72 -1.76
N SER A 17 -7.22 37.66 -2.53
CA SER A 17 -8.60 37.20 -2.77
C SER A 17 -9.09 36.44 -1.53
N THR A 18 -9.62 37.19 -0.57
CA THR A 18 -10.38 36.62 0.55
C THR A 18 -11.76 36.21 0.05
N SER A 19 -11.91 34.95 -0.38
CA SER A 19 -13.23 34.36 -0.58
C SER A 19 -13.88 34.12 0.78
N ALA A 20 -15.03 34.77 1.02
CA ALA A 20 -15.85 34.56 2.21
C ALA A 20 -16.31 33.09 2.32
N PRO A 21 -16.42 32.52 3.54
CA PRO A 21 -16.96 31.19 3.71
C PRO A 21 -18.46 31.20 3.35
N ALA A 22 -18.83 30.40 2.36
CA ALA A 22 -20.22 30.10 2.08
C ALA A 22 -20.81 29.36 3.28
N THR A 23 -21.82 29.97 3.91
CA THR A 23 -22.61 29.38 4.98
C THR A 23 -23.37 28.17 4.43
N ILE A 24 -22.85 26.96 4.65
CA ILE A 24 -23.62 25.75 4.42
C ILE A 24 -24.65 25.66 5.56
N ALA A 25 -25.91 25.92 5.22
CA ALA A 25 -27.03 25.63 6.09
C ALA A 25 -27.11 24.11 6.30
N VAL A 26 -26.70 23.65 7.48
CA VAL A 26 -26.97 22.29 7.95
C VAL A 26 -28.47 22.17 8.13
N ARG A 27 -29.15 21.46 7.23
CA ARG A 27 -30.48 20.91 7.52
C ARG A 27 -30.30 19.89 8.64
N GLN A 28 -30.77 20.24 9.83
CA GLN A 28 -31.03 19.26 10.89
C GLN A 28 -32.19 18.38 10.43
N ASP A 29 -31.89 17.19 9.92
CA ASP A 29 -32.88 16.13 9.91
C ASP A 29 -33.07 15.64 11.35
N ALA A 30 -34.32 15.66 11.80
CA ALA A 30 -34.73 15.19 13.10
C ALA A 30 -34.51 13.66 13.20
N PRO A 31 -34.23 13.10 14.40
CA PRO A 31 -34.11 11.66 14.55
C PRO A 31 -35.46 10.99 14.26
N GLN A 32 -35.49 10.08 13.29
CA GLN A 32 -36.63 9.17 13.13
C GLN A 32 -36.58 8.12 14.25
N GLU A 33 -37.62 8.10 15.09
CA GLU A 33 -37.89 7.01 16.02
C GLU A 33 -38.15 5.71 15.24
N VAL A 34 -37.25 4.74 15.39
CA VAL A 34 -37.48 3.36 14.96
C VAL A 34 -38.34 2.69 16.04
N PRO A 35 -39.50 2.09 15.71
CA PRO A 35 -40.30 1.37 16.69
C PRO A 35 -39.52 0.15 17.22
N LEU A 36 -39.28 0.12 18.53
CA LEU A 36 -38.75 -1.07 19.21
C LEU A 36 -39.77 -2.22 19.08
N ALA A 37 -39.30 -3.35 18.56
CA ALA A 37 -40.04 -4.61 18.63
C ALA A 37 -40.16 -5.09 20.09
N PRO A 38 -41.27 -5.74 20.47
CA PRO A 38 -41.50 -6.15 21.86
C PRO A 38 -40.58 -7.31 22.30
N ASP A 39 -40.09 -7.20 23.53
CA ASP A 39 -39.36 -8.23 24.28
C ASP A 39 -40.15 -9.55 24.38
N PRO A 40 -39.51 -10.72 24.16
CA PRO A 40 -39.98 -11.96 24.76
C PRO A 40 -39.36 -12.14 26.17
N SER A 41 -40.24 -12.17 27.17
CA SER A 41 -39.97 -12.52 28.57
C SER A 41 -39.36 -13.94 28.74
N PRO A 42 -38.72 -14.22 29.91
CA PRO A 42 -37.75 -15.28 30.06
C PRO A 42 -38.39 -16.63 30.38
N THR A 43 -37.84 -17.73 29.86
CA THR A 43 -38.14 -19.09 30.33
C THR A 43 -36.85 -19.72 30.87
N THR A 44 -36.81 -19.97 32.17
CA THR A 44 -35.74 -20.72 32.87
C THR A 44 -36.15 -22.21 33.02
N PRO A 45 -35.25 -23.12 33.45
CA PRO A 45 -34.76 -24.20 32.63
C PRO A 45 -35.35 -25.56 33.03
N SER A 46 -35.42 -26.51 32.09
CA SER A 46 -35.67 -27.91 32.43
C SER A 46 -34.40 -28.73 32.23
N ALA A 47 -33.91 -29.28 33.34
CA ALA A 47 -32.83 -30.25 33.39
C ALA A 47 -33.22 -31.55 32.66
N GLY A 48 -32.26 -32.14 31.96
CA GLY A 48 -32.46 -33.42 31.26
C GLY A 48 -31.26 -33.86 30.41
N GLN A 49 -30.22 -34.34 31.10
CA GLN A 49 -29.33 -35.47 30.76
C GLN A 49 -28.68 -35.59 29.36
N HIS A 50 -27.34 -35.65 29.41
CA HIS A 50 -26.43 -36.48 28.59
C HIS A 50 -26.54 -36.41 27.06
N GLU A 51 -25.60 -35.66 26.46
CA GLU A 51 -24.53 -36.26 25.66
C GLU A 51 -23.42 -35.20 25.49
N GLU A 52 -22.25 -35.49 26.05
CA GLU A 52 -21.03 -34.74 25.81
C GLU A 52 -20.67 -34.92 24.33
N PRO A 53 -20.70 -33.89 23.48
CA PRO A 53 -20.14 -34.03 22.15
C PRO A 53 -18.63 -34.12 22.37
N ALA A 54 -18.09 -35.32 22.18
CA ALA A 54 -16.66 -35.56 22.13
C ALA A 54 -15.99 -34.41 21.40
N ALA A 55 -15.09 -33.71 22.11
CA ALA A 55 -14.24 -32.70 21.53
C ALA A 55 -13.55 -33.32 20.31
N SER A 56 -14.08 -33.01 19.12
CA SER A 56 -13.37 -33.20 17.87
C SER A 56 -12.21 -32.23 17.93
N LEU A 57 -11.13 -32.66 18.57
CA LEU A 57 -9.79 -32.12 18.35
C LEU A 57 -9.49 -32.40 16.88
N ARG A 58 -10.01 -31.53 16.02
CA ARG A 58 -9.44 -31.34 14.69
C ARG A 58 -7.96 -31.12 14.94
N PRO A 59 -7.06 -31.87 14.29
CA PRO A 59 -5.67 -31.47 14.29
C PRO A 59 -5.67 -30.06 13.69
N THR A 60 -5.37 -29.06 14.51
CA THR A 60 -4.87 -27.79 14.00
C THR A 60 -3.71 -28.19 13.13
N ALA A 61 -3.90 -28.12 11.81
CA ALA A 61 -2.83 -28.30 10.86
C ALA A 61 -1.82 -27.21 11.20
N GLU A 62 -0.84 -27.57 12.01
CA GLU A 62 0.28 -26.73 12.35
C GLU A 62 0.95 -26.41 11.01
N SER A 63 1.00 -25.13 10.67
CA SER A 63 1.63 -24.71 9.43
C SER A 63 3.07 -25.24 9.48
N PRO A 64 3.55 -25.90 8.40
CA PRO A 64 4.89 -26.45 8.40
C PRO A 64 5.91 -25.36 8.77
N PRO A 65 6.97 -25.71 9.52
CA PRO A 65 7.95 -24.75 9.98
C PRO A 65 8.55 -24.00 8.79
N LEU A 66 8.65 -22.68 8.91
CA LEU A 66 9.21 -21.83 7.88
C LEU A 66 10.72 -22.03 7.84
N THR A 67 11.24 -22.54 6.71
CA THR A 67 12.68 -22.77 6.54
C THR A 67 13.36 -21.67 5.73
N ARG A 68 12.59 -20.84 5.02
CA ARG A 68 13.06 -19.72 4.20
C ARG A 68 11.93 -18.76 3.85
N THR A 69 12.24 -17.47 3.72
CA THR A 69 11.33 -16.48 3.12
C THR A 69 11.27 -16.62 1.60
N ARG A 70 10.06 -16.79 1.04
CA ARG A 70 9.84 -16.80 -0.41
C ARG A 70 9.88 -15.37 -0.96
N VAL A 71 10.54 -15.17 -2.10
CA VAL A 71 10.46 -13.93 -2.88
C VAL A 71 9.85 -14.25 -4.23
N ALA A 72 8.89 -13.44 -4.67
CA ALA A 72 8.23 -13.63 -5.96
C ALA A 72 7.76 -12.32 -6.60
N GLY A 73 7.53 -12.37 -7.91
CA GLY A 73 7.02 -11.27 -8.70
C GLY A 73 5.50 -11.30 -8.69
N VAL A 74 4.88 -10.12 -8.69
CA VAL A 74 3.44 -9.97 -8.88
C VAL A 74 3.17 -8.83 -9.84
N TRP A 75 2.34 -9.09 -10.83
CA TRP A 75 1.86 -8.07 -11.75
C TRP A 75 0.40 -8.35 -12.11
N PRO A 76 -0.43 -7.32 -12.39
CA PRO A 76 -1.83 -7.56 -12.72
C PRO A 76 -1.98 -8.45 -13.96
N ASP A 77 -2.81 -9.48 -13.84
CA ASP A 77 -3.11 -10.47 -14.87
C ASP A 77 -4.64 -10.68 -14.99
N SER A 78 -5.08 -11.76 -15.65
CA SER A 78 -6.50 -12.08 -15.82
C SER A 78 -7.24 -12.43 -14.52
N THR A 79 -6.53 -12.64 -13.40
CA THR A 79 -7.10 -12.92 -12.08
C THR A 79 -7.33 -11.66 -11.24
N TRP A 80 -6.87 -10.51 -11.71
CA TRP A 80 -7.03 -9.22 -11.05
C TRP A 80 -8.29 -8.51 -11.52
N GLU A 81 -8.89 -7.73 -10.62
CA GLU A 81 -9.94 -6.79 -10.99
C GLU A 81 -9.29 -5.57 -11.68
N ILE A 82 -9.44 -5.47 -13.00
CA ILE A 82 -8.88 -4.37 -13.80
C ILE A 82 -10.01 -3.45 -14.23
N VAL A 83 -9.96 -2.19 -13.78
CA VAL A 83 -10.91 -1.14 -14.20
C VAL A 83 -10.26 -0.13 -15.14
N ASP A 84 -11.01 0.39 -16.10
CA ASP A 84 -10.57 1.54 -16.90
C ASP A 84 -10.79 2.83 -16.12
N LEU A 85 -9.72 3.57 -15.84
CA LEU A 85 -9.86 4.91 -15.26
C LEU A 85 -9.96 5.95 -16.38
N PRO A 86 -11.09 6.68 -16.47
CA PRO A 86 -11.26 7.70 -17.48
C PRO A 86 -10.38 8.93 -17.19
N GLY A 87 -9.91 9.58 -18.25
CA GLY A 87 -9.13 10.80 -18.17
C GLY A 87 -7.62 10.58 -18.08
N ASN A 88 -6.87 11.67 -17.99
CA ASN A 88 -5.41 11.64 -17.93
C ASN A 88 -4.94 11.47 -16.47
N ALA A 89 -4.72 10.22 -16.05
CA ALA A 89 -4.32 9.88 -14.69
C ALA A 89 -2.98 10.53 -14.28
N CYS A 90 -2.06 10.73 -15.23
CA CYS A 90 -0.77 11.39 -15.01
C CYS A 90 -0.81 12.90 -15.30
N ALA A 91 -1.99 13.50 -15.50
CA ALA A 91 -2.07 14.95 -15.72
C ALA A 91 -1.58 15.73 -14.49
N GLY A 92 -0.84 16.81 -14.75
CA GLY A 92 -0.34 17.74 -13.73
C GLY A 92 1.07 17.48 -13.24
N SER A 93 1.65 16.31 -13.52
CA SER A 93 3.04 16.00 -13.17
C SER A 93 3.62 14.97 -14.13
N LEU A 94 4.88 15.14 -14.54
CA LEU A 94 5.57 14.08 -15.30
C LEU A 94 5.62 12.77 -14.49
N PRO A 95 5.45 11.61 -15.15
CA PRO A 95 5.72 10.31 -14.53
C PRO A 95 7.15 10.27 -14.00
N ARG A 96 7.37 9.49 -12.94
CA ARG A 96 8.69 9.33 -12.31
C ARG A 96 8.92 7.86 -12.02
N ALA A 97 10.19 7.45 -12.02
CA ALA A 97 10.59 6.14 -11.51
C ALA A 97 9.98 5.90 -10.12
N THR A 98 9.71 4.64 -9.83
CA THR A 98 9.09 4.21 -8.57
C THR A 98 9.99 3.26 -7.83
N ASP A 99 10.02 3.37 -6.51
CA ASP A 99 10.72 2.43 -5.65
C ASP A 99 9.85 1.23 -5.29
N TRP A 100 8.67 1.04 -5.89
CA TRP A 100 7.76 -0.08 -5.60
C TRP A 100 7.91 -1.27 -6.56
N ALA A 101 8.96 -1.29 -7.37
CA ALA A 101 9.15 -2.31 -8.39
C ALA A 101 10.62 -2.65 -8.62
N VAL A 102 10.83 -3.88 -9.10
CA VAL A 102 12.12 -4.37 -9.58
C VAL A 102 12.07 -4.39 -11.10
N GLY A 103 13.06 -3.76 -11.74
CA GLY A 103 13.16 -3.66 -13.20
C GLY A 103 12.91 -2.25 -13.73
N GLU A 104 13.17 -2.08 -15.02
CA GLU A 104 13.00 -0.80 -15.73
C GLU A 104 11.54 -0.52 -16.10
N ASP A 105 11.25 0.72 -16.49
CA ASP A 105 9.96 1.18 -17.01
C ASP A 105 8.75 1.04 -16.07
N PHE A 106 9.00 0.79 -14.79
CA PHE A 106 8.02 0.99 -13.72
C PHE A 106 8.04 2.43 -13.23
N PHE A 107 6.86 3.01 -13.07
CA PHE A 107 6.71 4.41 -12.71
C PHE A 107 5.49 4.66 -11.83
N ARG A 108 5.42 5.88 -11.31
CA ARG A 108 4.25 6.42 -10.60
C ARG A 108 3.71 7.66 -11.30
N CYS A 109 2.40 7.88 -11.17
CA CYS A 109 1.70 9.00 -11.79
C CYS A 109 0.97 9.87 -10.78
N GLY A 110 1.08 11.20 -10.94
CA GLY A 110 0.28 12.17 -10.20
C GLY A 110 0.67 12.32 -8.72
N SER A 111 -0.20 12.99 -7.96
CA SER A 111 -0.15 12.98 -6.49
C SER A 111 -0.50 11.60 -5.95
N ALA A 112 0.13 11.23 -4.83
CA ALA A 112 -0.05 9.94 -4.16
C ALA A 112 -1.53 9.56 -3.93
N ASP A 113 -2.40 10.56 -3.77
CA ASP A 113 -3.83 10.37 -3.45
C ASP A 113 -4.67 9.73 -4.58
N LYS A 114 -4.12 9.55 -5.80
CA LYS A 114 -4.84 8.93 -6.92
C LYS A 114 -4.99 7.40 -6.81
N ARG A 115 -4.52 6.78 -5.72
CA ARG A 115 -4.61 5.32 -5.46
C ARG A 115 -3.95 4.46 -6.56
N LEU A 116 -2.91 4.97 -7.21
CA LEU A 116 -2.07 4.22 -8.14
C LEU A 116 -0.69 4.06 -7.50
N LEU A 117 -0.32 2.85 -7.12
CA LEU A 117 0.94 2.55 -6.42
C LEU A 117 2.12 2.51 -7.39
N VAL A 118 2.00 1.66 -8.40
CA VAL A 118 3.00 1.43 -9.44
C VAL A 118 2.33 1.12 -10.75
N CYS A 119 2.89 1.66 -11.82
CA CYS A 119 2.40 1.54 -13.18
C CYS A 119 3.52 1.04 -14.10
N ARG A 120 3.13 0.34 -15.18
CA ARG A 120 4.00 -0.01 -16.30
C ARG A 120 3.23 0.14 -17.60
N ALA A 121 3.90 0.53 -18.67
CA ALA A 121 3.30 0.56 -20.00
C ALA A 121 2.79 -0.85 -20.39
N VAL A 122 1.66 -0.90 -21.12
CA VAL A 122 1.12 -2.17 -21.60
C VAL A 122 1.90 -2.61 -22.83
N GLU A 123 2.61 -3.73 -22.74
CA GLU A 123 3.31 -4.30 -23.89
C GLU A 123 2.32 -4.66 -25.00
N GLY A 124 2.62 -4.20 -26.23
CA GLY A 124 1.70 -4.35 -27.37
C GLY A 124 0.39 -3.54 -27.27
N GLY A 125 0.24 -2.71 -26.23
CA GLY A 125 -0.90 -1.83 -26.03
C GLY A 125 -0.87 -0.55 -26.87
N GLN A 126 -1.85 0.32 -26.68
CA GLN A 126 -1.86 1.62 -27.36
C GLN A 126 -0.76 2.54 -26.81
N ALA A 127 -0.23 3.42 -27.65
CA ALA A 127 0.73 4.43 -27.19
C ALA A 127 0.12 5.28 -26.06
N GLY A 128 0.84 5.37 -24.94
CA GLY A 128 0.40 6.09 -23.75
C GLY A 128 -0.57 5.32 -22.85
N GLU A 129 -0.74 4.03 -23.07
CA GLU A 129 -1.52 3.13 -22.23
C GLU A 129 -0.65 2.44 -21.18
N ALA A 130 -1.13 2.38 -19.94
CA ALA A 130 -0.44 1.70 -18.85
C ALA A 130 -1.40 0.95 -17.93
N LEU A 131 -0.87 -0.05 -17.25
CA LEU A 131 -1.54 -0.80 -16.21
C LEU A 131 -0.91 -0.44 -14.86
N CYS A 132 -1.74 -0.13 -13.89
CA CYS A 132 -1.32 0.36 -12.58
C CYS A 132 -1.92 -0.50 -11.47
N VAL A 133 -1.11 -0.92 -10.51
CA VAL A 133 -1.56 -1.55 -9.26
C VAL A 133 -2.25 -0.48 -8.41
N ARG A 134 -3.45 -0.81 -7.91
CA ARG A 134 -4.22 0.05 -7.00
C ARG A 134 -4.17 -0.47 -5.57
N ASP A 135 -4.46 -1.75 -5.43
CA ASP A 135 -4.45 -2.47 -4.16
C ASP A 135 -3.94 -3.89 -4.43
N PRO A 136 -2.73 -4.24 -3.95
CA PRO A 136 -2.16 -5.54 -4.22
C PRO A 136 -2.76 -6.65 -3.34
N LEU A 137 -3.34 -6.31 -2.18
CA LEU A 137 -3.98 -7.29 -1.29
C LEU A 137 -5.30 -7.77 -1.87
N THR A 138 -6.10 -6.86 -2.43
CA THR A 138 -7.36 -7.21 -3.09
C THR A 138 -7.21 -7.51 -4.59
N ARG A 139 -5.98 -7.53 -5.11
CA ARG A 139 -5.68 -7.71 -6.54
C ARG A 139 -6.45 -6.75 -7.45
N SER A 140 -6.50 -5.48 -7.07
CA SER A 140 -7.14 -4.42 -7.85
C SER A 140 -6.10 -3.63 -8.65
N ALA A 141 -6.41 -3.40 -9.92
CA ALA A 141 -5.59 -2.62 -10.85
C ALA A 141 -6.45 -1.66 -11.69
N ALA A 142 -5.78 -0.70 -12.31
CA ALA A 142 -6.38 0.24 -13.24
C ALA A 142 -5.61 0.30 -14.54
N ARG A 143 -6.34 0.29 -15.65
CA ARG A 143 -5.84 0.70 -16.94
C ARG A 143 -6.01 2.21 -17.08
N ILE A 144 -4.93 2.88 -17.47
CA ILE A 144 -4.91 4.34 -17.64
C ILE A 144 -4.43 4.70 -19.04
N ARG A 145 -4.80 5.89 -19.50
CA ARG A 145 -4.26 6.49 -20.72
C ARG A 145 -3.74 7.89 -20.43
N SER A 146 -2.55 8.21 -20.92
CA SER A 146 -1.95 9.54 -20.80
C SER A 146 -0.96 9.81 -21.92
N SER A 147 -1.07 11.01 -22.51
CA SER A 147 -0.08 11.50 -23.48
C SER A 147 1.31 11.68 -22.87
N MET A 148 1.43 11.81 -21.55
CA MET A 148 2.72 11.94 -20.85
C MET A 148 3.52 10.62 -20.83
N LEU A 149 2.88 9.50 -21.15
CA LEU A 149 3.50 8.18 -21.17
C LEU A 149 4.06 7.82 -22.55
N VAL A 150 3.77 8.62 -23.59
CA VAL A 150 4.25 8.35 -24.94
C VAL A 150 5.77 8.57 -24.99
N GLY A 151 6.52 7.49 -25.19
CA GLY A 151 8.00 7.52 -25.23
C GLY A 151 8.65 7.74 -23.87
N PHE A 152 7.90 7.66 -22.77
CA PHE A 152 8.45 7.70 -21.43
C PHE A 152 9.12 6.38 -21.09
N THR A 153 10.31 6.46 -20.50
CA THR A 153 11.03 5.33 -19.91
C THR A 153 11.54 5.71 -18.53
N SER A 154 11.81 4.72 -17.69
CA SER A 154 12.37 4.95 -16.36
C SER A 154 13.42 3.90 -16.01
N HIS A 155 14.44 4.33 -15.25
CA HIS A 155 15.43 3.42 -14.70
C HIS A 155 14.83 2.55 -13.59
N ALA A 156 15.44 1.39 -13.38
CA ALA A 156 15.14 0.52 -12.24
C ALA A 156 15.53 1.19 -10.91
N SER A 157 14.75 0.96 -9.86
CA SER A 157 15.12 1.40 -8.50
C SER A 157 16.32 0.61 -8.00
N GLU A 158 17.27 1.31 -7.36
CA GLU A 158 18.40 0.68 -6.66
C GLU A 158 17.95 0.01 -5.35
N MET A 159 16.81 0.45 -4.79
CA MET A 159 16.27 -0.02 -3.51
C MET A 159 14.75 -0.26 -3.62
N PRO A 160 14.33 -1.33 -4.31
CA PRO A 160 12.93 -1.66 -4.48
C PRO A 160 12.27 -2.06 -3.14
N ASN A 161 11.05 -1.59 -2.95
CA ASN A 161 10.13 -1.92 -1.89
C ASN A 161 9.09 -2.93 -2.40
N PRO A 162 8.67 -3.88 -1.57
CA PRO A 162 7.69 -4.89 -1.97
C PRO A 162 6.29 -4.32 -2.02
N LEU A 163 5.40 -4.91 -2.83
CA LEU A 163 3.98 -4.60 -2.83
C LEU A 163 3.21 -5.33 -1.72
N VAL A 164 3.62 -6.55 -1.40
CA VAL A 164 2.96 -7.37 -0.36
C VAL A 164 4.01 -8.12 0.44
N VAL A 165 3.75 -8.26 1.73
CA VAL A 165 4.50 -9.12 2.65
C VAL A 165 3.50 -10.04 3.35
N VAL A 166 3.80 -11.33 3.41
CA VAL A 166 3.05 -12.31 4.20
C VAL A 166 3.91 -12.73 5.37
N LEU A 167 3.43 -12.50 6.59
CA LEU A 167 4.09 -12.92 7.82
C LEU A 167 3.89 -14.41 8.07
N ALA A 168 4.69 -14.99 8.96
CA ALA A 168 4.61 -16.42 9.30
C ALA A 168 3.24 -16.85 9.87
N ASP A 169 2.50 -15.94 10.52
CA ASP A 169 1.15 -16.20 11.06
C ASP A 169 0.02 -16.09 10.02
N GLY A 170 0.30 -15.55 8.84
CA GLY A 170 -0.66 -15.42 7.73
C GLY A 170 -1.13 -14.00 7.50
N THR A 171 -0.76 -13.08 8.39
CA THR A 171 -1.01 -11.65 8.23
C THR A 171 -0.39 -11.16 6.93
N GLN A 172 -1.17 -10.41 6.16
CA GLN A 172 -0.71 -9.79 4.92
C GLN A 172 -0.58 -8.30 5.13
N CYS A 173 0.57 -7.76 4.73
CA CYS A 173 0.87 -6.33 4.77
C CYS A 173 1.01 -5.82 3.33
N GLY A 174 0.25 -4.80 2.97
CA GLY A 174 0.18 -4.28 1.61
C GLY A 174 0.77 -2.88 1.50
N ALA A 175 1.38 -2.59 0.36
CA ALA A 175 1.85 -1.26 0.02
C ALA A 175 0.68 -0.27 -0.01
N VAL A 176 0.84 0.86 0.68
CA VAL A 176 -0.14 1.96 0.67
C VAL A 176 0.45 3.18 -0.01
N PRO A 177 -0.38 3.97 -0.73
CA PRO A 177 0.11 5.14 -1.46
C PRO A 177 0.53 6.28 -0.52
N ARG A 178 0.01 6.27 0.72
CA ARG A 178 0.29 7.24 1.76
C ARG A 178 0.27 6.53 3.10
N ASP A 179 1.24 6.89 3.94
CA ASP A 179 1.23 6.53 5.35
C ASP A 179 0.44 7.57 6.12
N ASP A 180 -0.66 7.16 6.71
CA ASP A 180 -1.53 7.97 7.56
C ASP A 180 -1.55 7.50 9.02
N LEU A 181 -0.71 6.53 9.37
CA LEU A 181 -0.56 6.06 10.73
C LEU A 181 0.40 6.95 11.52
N GLU A 182 0.09 7.13 12.80
CA GLU A 182 1.03 7.72 13.75
C GLU A 182 1.95 6.63 14.30
N HIS A 183 3.22 6.71 13.96
CA HIS A 183 4.22 5.74 14.39
C HIS A 183 4.95 6.17 15.66
N ARG A 184 5.28 5.19 16.50
CA ARG A 184 6.12 5.44 17.66
C ARG A 184 7.48 5.96 17.22
N ALA A 185 7.98 6.96 17.95
CA ALA A 185 9.29 7.57 17.73
C ALA A 185 9.50 8.15 16.31
N GLY A 186 8.42 8.47 15.58
CA GLY A 186 8.50 9.10 14.27
C GLY A 186 9.04 8.19 13.17
N ARG A 187 8.91 6.87 13.34
CA ARG A 187 9.27 5.89 12.30
C ARG A 187 8.35 5.99 11.09
N GLN A 188 8.77 5.38 10.00
CA GLN A 188 8.04 5.39 8.74
C GLN A 188 7.56 3.98 8.40
N SER A 189 6.34 3.90 7.84
CA SER A 189 5.83 2.68 7.23
C SER A 189 5.17 2.99 5.90
N TRP A 190 5.23 2.05 4.96
CA TRP A 190 4.35 2.06 3.80
C TRP A 190 3.77 0.68 3.51
N LEU A 191 3.84 -0.23 4.48
CA LEU A 191 3.36 -1.61 4.40
C LEU A 191 2.38 -1.87 5.54
N HIS A 192 1.11 -1.58 5.30
CA HIS A 192 0.05 -1.71 6.30
C HIS A 192 -0.45 -3.15 6.39
N CYS A 193 -0.47 -3.71 7.59
CA CYS A 193 -0.95 -5.07 7.91
C CYS A 193 -2.40 -5.07 8.41
N GLY A 194 -2.98 -3.89 8.61
CA GLY A 194 -4.33 -3.67 9.10
C GLY A 194 -4.57 -2.18 9.39
N PRO A 195 -5.73 -1.81 9.96
CA PRO A 195 -6.08 -0.40 10.20
C PRO A 195 -5.11 0.35 11.10
N ASP A 196 -4.51 -0.33 12.08
CA ASP A 196 -3.62 0.27 13.09
C ASP A 196 -2.31 -0.53 13.19
N SER A 197 -1.89 -1.18 12.11
CA SER A 197 -0.71 -2.06 12.11
C SER A 197 0.08 -1.94 10.83
N ALA A 198 1.40 -1.89 10.96
CA ALA A 198 2.28 -1.75 9.81
C ALA A 198 3.70 -2.27 10.06
N LEU A 199 4.35 -2.70 8.99
CA LEU A 199 5.78 -3.01 9.03
C LEU A 199 6.57 -1.71 9.00
N LEU A 200 7.54 -1.59 9.88
CA LEU A 200 8.34 -0.39 10.01
C LEU A 200 9.63 -0.51 9.24
N LEU A 201 10.05 0.59 8.62
CA LEU A 201 11.41 0.70 8.11
C LEU A 201 12.41 0.68 9.26
N ASP A 202 13.52 -0.02 9.06
CA ASP A 202 14.67 -0.04 9.96
C ASP A 202 15.08 1.38 10.36
N GLN A 203 15.26 1.60 11.67
CA GLN A 203 15.53 2.92 12.23
C GLN A 203 16.90 3.47 11.81
N THR A 204 17.84 2.59 11.50
CA THR A 204 19.24 2.95 11.24
C THR A 204 19.42 3.40 9.79
N THR A 205 18.79 2.67 8.87
CA THR A 205 18.91 2.85 7.43
C THR A 205 17.78 3.70 6.86
N ALA A 206 16.59 3.64 7.47
CA ALA A 206 15.34 4.22 6.95
C ALA A 206 15.01 3.82 5.50
N THR A 207 15.58 2.71 5.02
CA THR A 207 15.45 2.26 3.63
C THR A 207 15.05 0.79 3.50
N HIS A 208 15.12 0.00 4.57
CA HIS A 208 14.85 -1.44 4.52
C HIS A 208 13.84 -1.89 5.57
N TYR A 209 12.94 -2.80 5.20
CA TYR A 209 11.99 -3.43 6.13
C TYR A 209 12.52 -4.71 6.78
N PHE A 210 13.54 -5.33 6.18
CA PHE A 210 13.90 -6.71 6.49
C PHE A 210 15.35 -6.84 6.93
N ASN A 211 15.59 -7.60 8.01
CA ASN A 211 16.88 -8.25 8.20
C ASN A 211 16.91 -9.53 7.32
N ARG A 212 17.91 -9.58 6.43
CA ARG A 212 18.11 -10.64 5.42
C ARG A 212 19.35 -11.50 5.67
N GLU A 213 19.95 -11.43 6.87
CA GLU A 213 21.18 -12.15 7.23
C GLU A 213 20.94 -13.67 7.34
N GLU A 214 19.69 -14.07 7.61
CA GLU A 214 19.26 -15.46 7.78
C GLU A 214 18.35 -15.92 6.63
N PRO A 215 18.19 -17.24 6.39
CA PRO A 215 17.28 -17.76 5.38
C PRO A 215 15.82 -17.35 5.59
N VAL A 216 15.40 -17.22 6.86
CA VAL A 216 14.11 -16.67 7.26
C VAL A 216 14.32 -15.22 7.64
N TRP A 217 13.80 -14.32 6.81
CA TRP A 217 13.88 -12.89 7.06
C TRP A 217 12.98 -12.49 8.21
N THR A 218 13.36 -11.40 8.85
CA THR A 218 12.54 -10.80 9.90
C THR A 218 12.25 -9.33 9.61
N ALA A 219 11.09 -8.87 10.06
CA ALA A 219 10.67 -7.48 9.99
C ALA A 219 10.28 -6.98 11.38
N GLU A 220 10.18 -5.66 11.54
CA GLU A 220 9.58 -5.06 12.73
C GLU A 220 8.14 -4.66 12.44
N LEU A 221 7.22 -5.25 13.21
CA LEU A 221 5.79 -4.98 13.13
C LEU A 221 5.38 -4.10 14.31
N GLU A 222 4.72 -3.00 14.01
CA GLU A 222 4.04 -2.17 15.01
C GLU A 222 2.54 -2.40 14.95
N GLU A 223 1.92 -2.43 16.12
CA GLU A 223 0.48 -2.56 16.30
C GLU A 223 0.03 -1.51 17.32
N HIS A 224 -0.96 -0.71 16.96
CA HIS A 224 -1.59 0.32 17.80
C HIS A 224 -0.59 1.31 18.43
N GLY A 225 0.46 1.71 17.69
CA GLY A 225 1.52 2.61 18.18
C GLY A 225 2.36 2.04 19.33
N GLY A 226 2.32 0.72 19.52
CA GLY A 226 3.01 -0.01 20.58
C GLY A 226 4.53 -0.13 20.39
N GLU A 227 5.17 -0.91 21.26
CA GLU A 227 6.55 -1.36 21.01
C GLU A 227 6.58 -2.25 19.75
N PRO A 228 7.44 -1.96 18.76
CA PRO A 228 7.61 -2.84 17.61
C PRO A 228 8.10 -4.22 18.04
N ARG A 229 7.51 -5.27 17.47
CA ARG A 229 7.93 -6.66 17.67
C ARG A 229 8.61 -7.20 16.43
N ARG A 230 9.63 -8.04 16.62
CA ARG A 230 10.25 -8.78 15.53
C ARG A 230 9.33 -9.92 15.10
N VAL A 231 9.10 -10.04 13.79
CA VAL A 231 8.25 -11.07 13.18
C VAL A 231 8.98 -11.75 12.04
N GLU A 232 8.71 -13.04 11.85
CA GLU A 232 9.21 -13.80 10.70
C GLU A 232 8.37 -13.51 9.46
N VAL A 233 9.06 -13.39 8.33
CA VAL A 233 8.45 -13.12 7.03
C VAL A 233 8.42 -14.40 6.22
N ARG A 234 7.22 -14.84 5.86
CA ARG A 234 7.04 -16.03 5.01
C ARG A 234 7.23 -15.71 3.54
N GLU A 235 6.70 -14.60 3.06
CA GLU A 235 6.71 -14.27 1.64
C GLU A 235 6.80 -12.77 1.40
N VAL A 236 7.51 -12.38 0.34
CA VAL A 236 7.67 -10.99 -0.12
C VAL A 236 7.38 -10.94 -1.61
N LEU A 237 6.41 -10.11 -2.01
CA LEU A 237 5.99 -9.93 -3.39
C LEU A 237 6.38 -8.54 -3.90
N PHE A 238 7.13 -8.48 -4.99
CA PHE A 238 7.51 -7.24 -5.66
C PHE A 238 6.73 -7.05 -6.96
N ALA A 239 6.49 -5.80 -7.38
CA ALA A 239 6.09 -5.55 -8.76
C ALA A 239 7.29 -5.81 -9.67
N ALA A 240 7.28 -6.97 -10.33
CA ALA A 240 8.42 -7.48 -11.09
C ALA A 240 7.99 -8.65 -11.98
N SER A 241 8.74 -8.90 -13.05
CA SER A 241 8.75 -10.23 -13.68
C SER A 241 9.69 -11.18 -12.94
N ASP A 242 9.59 -12.48 -13.23
CA ASP A 242 10.54 -13.48 -12.72
C ASP A 242 11.96 -13.28 -13.27
N GLU A 243 12.11 -12.62 -14.42
CA GLU A 243 13.41 -12.24 -14.98
C GLU A 243 14.01 -11.07 -14.19
N ASP A 244 13.24 -10.00 -13.99
CA ASP A 244 13.69 -8.82 -13.22
C ASP A 244 14.17 -9.22 -11.81
N LEU A 245 13.45 -10.14 -11.15
CA LEU A 245 13.86 -10.65 -9.83
C LEU A 245 15.17 -11.41 -9.88
N ARG A 246 15.34 -12.31 -10.87
CA ARG A 246 16.58 -13.09 -11.01
C ARG A 246 17.77 -12.17 -11.24
N ASP A 247 17.62 -11.19 -12.12
CA ASP A 247 18.67 -10.23 -12.45
C ASP A 247 19.04 -9.34 -11.26
N TRP A 248 18.07 -9.00 -10.42
CA TRP A 248 18.31 -8.27 -9.18
C TRP A 248 18.98 -9.12 -8.09
N GLY A 249 19.05 -10.45 -8.26
CA GLY A 249 19.66 -11.37 -7.32
C GLY A 249 18.66 -12.09 -6.40
N PHE A 250 17.36 -12.04 -6.71
CA PHE A 250 16.35 -12.89 -6.11
C PHE A 250 16.01 -14.06 -7.02
N THR A 251 16.36 -15.27 -6.61
CA THR A 251 15.88 -16.46 -7.32
C THR A 251 14.47 -16.78 -6.86
N ALA A 252 13.47 -16.51 -7.72
CA ALA A 252 12.08 -16.83 -7.44
C ALA A 252 11.94 -18.32 -7.07
N GLY A 253 11.63 -18.60 -5.80
CA GLY A 253 11.32 -19.95 -5.33
C GLY A 253 12.45 -20.98 -5.29
N LEU A 254 13.75 -20.63 -5.38
CA LEU A 254 14.83 -21.61 -5.23
C LEU A 254 15.46 -21.63 -3.82
N THR A 255 15.79 -22.84 -3.39
CA THR A 255 16.68 -23.10 -2.25
C THR A 255 18.13 -22.77 -2.64
N ALA A 256 18.99 -22.41 -1.69
CA ALA A 256 20.37 -21.98 -2.00
C ALA A 256 21.22 -23.13 -2.58
N ASP A 257 20.73 -24.36 -2.48
CA ASP A 257 21.34 -25.56 -3.07
C ASP A 257 20.93 -25.77 -4.55
N GLU A 258 20.10 -24.90 -5.13
CA GLU A 258 19.58 -25.01 -6.51
C GLU A 258 20.09 -23.91 -7.45
N ILE A 259 21.07 -23.11 -7.02
CA ILE A 259 21.78 -22.17 -7.88
C ILE A 259 23.03 -22.91 -8.44
N PRO A 260 23.11 -23.17 -9.76
CA PRO A 260 24.28 -23.82 -10.37
C PRO A 260 25.56 -22.98 -10.31
#